data_AF-A0A2E3XQG0-F1
#
_entry.id   AF-A0A2E3XQG0-F1
#
_cell.length_a   1.000
_cell.length_b   1.000
_cell.length_c   1.000
_cell.angle_alpha   90.00
_cell.angle_beta   90.00
_cell.angle_gamma   90.00
#
_symmetry.space_group_name_H-M   'P 1'
#
loop_
_entity.id
_entity.type
_entity.pdbx_description
1 polymer ?
#
loop_
_entity_poly.entity_id
_entity_poly.type
_entity_poly.pdbx_seq_one_letter_code
_entity_poly.pdbx_strand_id
1 'polypeptide(L)' 'MGIVKISDEIHEELRKASQSFDRSLNGQAEHWLKIGLLAEIHPHLCYHDLLKMLLLNKSLKIEGLIKKAKKK' A
#
# COMPACT_ATOMS: atom_id res chain seq x y z
N MET A 1 -3.37 -15.46 11.53
CA MET A 1 -2.74 -14.37 10.76
C MET A 1 -2.21 -14.99 9.47
N GLY A 2 -2.64 -14.52 8.30
CA GLY A 2 -2.13 -15.06 7.02
C GLY A 2 -0.71 -14.55 6.78
N ILE A 3 0.25 -15.44 6.55
CA ILE A 3 1.64 -15.08 6.27
C ILE A 3 1.78 -14.91 4.76
N VAL A 4 2.19 -13.73 4.32
CA VAL A 4 2.57 -13.48 2.91
C VAL A 4 4.07 -13.72 2.79
N LYS A 5 4.47 -14.67 1.95
CA LYS A 5 5.88 -14.90 1.62
C LYS A 5 6.30 -13.94 0.51
N ILE A 6 7.45 -13.31 0.69
CA ILE A 6 8.13 -12.45 -0.30
C ILE A 6 9.56 -12.97 -0.50
N SER A 7 10.22 -12.57 -1.58
CA SER A 7 11.63 -12.92 -1.80
C SER A 7 12.54 -12.24 -0.77
N ASP A 8 13.69 -12.86 -0.50
CA ASP A 8 14.69 -12.32 0.45
C ASP A 8 15.19 -10.94 0.01
N GLU A 9 15.33 -10.71 -1.30
CA GLU A 9 15.70 -9.41 -1.86
C GLU A 9 14.70 -8.31 -1.47
N ILE A 10 13.40 -8.55 -1.65
CA ILE A 10 12.36 -7.57 -1.30
C ILE A 10 12.30 -7.40 0.23
N HIS A 11 12.53 -8.47 1.00
CA HIS A 11 12.57 -8.39 2.44
C HIS A 11 13.69 -7.47 2.95
N GLU A 12 14.88 -7.52 2.33
CA GLU A 12 16.00 -6.64 2.68
C GLU A 12 15.74 -5.18 2.28
N GLU A 13 15.17 -4.95 1.09
CA GLU A 13 14.78 -3.58 0.68
C GLU A 13 13.67 -3.00 1.58
N LEU A 14 12.72 -3.84 2.00
CA LEU A 14 11.69 -3.46 2.96
C LEU A 14 12.30 -3.08 4.30
N ARG A 15 13.30 -3.83 4.78
CA ARG A 15 14.04 -3.54 6.01
C ARG A 15 14.74 -2.18 5.93
N LYS A 16 15.50 -1.92 4.86
CA LYS A 16 16.15 -0.62 4.63
C LYS A 16 15.14 0.51 4.57
N ALA A 17 14.06 0.36 3.80
CA ALA A 17 13.02 1.37 3.68
C ALA A 17 12.35 1.65 5.03
N SER A 18 12.04 0.61 5.82
CA SER A 18 11.41 0.76 7.12
C SER A 18 12.26 1.59 8.09
N GLN A 19 13.58 1.41 8.06
CA GLN A 19 14.53 2.21 8.84
C GLN A 19 14.57 3.67 8.35
N SER A 20 14.59 3.90 7.04
CA SER A 20 14.62 5.26 6.47
C SER A 20 13.33 6.05 6.66
N PHE A 21 12.17 5.37 6.72
CA PHE A 21 10.85 6.01 6.85
C PHE A 21 10.28 5.96 8.27
N ASP A 22 11.07 5.51 9.26
CA ASP A 22 10.67 5.36 10.67
C ASP A 22 9.36 4.57 10.86
N ARG A 23 9.26 3.42 10.18
CA ARG A 23 8.10 2.50 10.28
C ARG A 23 8.55 1.11 10.71
N SER A 24 7.62 0.33 11.28
CA SER A 24 7.85 -1.10 11.44
C SER A 24 7.93 -1.78 10.07
N LEU A 25 8.58 -2.94 10.00
CA LEU A 25 8.69 -3.72 8.77
C LEU A 25 7.29 -4.03 8.17
N ASN A 26 6.36 -4.47 9.02
CA ASN A 26 4.98 -4.74 8.61
C ASN A 26 4.25 -3.46 8.20
N GLY A 27 4.47 -2.35 8.89
CA GLY A 27 3.87 -1.06 8.54
C GLY A 27 4.36 -0.54 7.19
N GLN A 28 5.65 -0.74 6.88
CA GLN A 28 6.20 -0.40 5.58
C GLN A 28 5.64 -1.32 4.47
N ALA A 29 5.50 -2.61 4.74
CA ALA A 29 4.88 -3.55 3.79
C ALA A 29 3.42 -3.18 3.52
N GLU A 30 2.66 -2.89 4.58
CA GLU A 30 1.26 -2.48 4.47
C GLU A 30 1.11 -1.18 3.66
N HIS A 31 2.03 -0.21 3.86
CA HIS A 31 2.05 1.03 3.07
C HIS A 31 2.24 0.75 1.58
N TRP A 32 3.25 -0.04 1.20
CA TRP A 32 3.48 -0.40 -0.20
C TRP A 32 2.30 -1.15 -0.82
N LEU A 33 1.71 -2.11 -0.10
CA LEU A 33 0.53 -2.85 -0.57
C LEU A 33 -0.67 -1.92 -0.80
N LYS A 34 -0.92 -0.97 0.11
CA LYS A 34 -2.03 -0.01 -0.02
C LYS A 34 -1.80 0.96 -1.19
N ILE A 35 -0.58 1.46 -1.35
CA ILE A 35 -0.24 2.34 -2.48
C ILE A 35 -0.36 1.58 -3.80
N GLY A 36 0.13 0.34 -3.87
CA GLY A 36 0.01 -0.50 -5.08
C GLY A 36 -1.45 -0.72 -5.48
N LEU A 37 -2.32 -1.08 -4.54
CA LEU A 37 -3.75 -1.23 -4.78
C LEU A 37 -4.39 0.09 -5.26
N LEU A 38 -4.06 1.22 -4.63
CA LEU A 38 -4.61 2.52 -5.02
C LEU A 38 -4.14 2.93 -6.42
N ALA A 39 -2.88 2.67 -6.77
CA ALA A 39 -2.34 2.93 -8.09
C ALA A 39 -3.02 2.05 -9.17
N GLU A 40 -3.32 0.79 -8.86
CA GLU A 40 -4.02 -0.12 -9.77
C GLU A 40 -5.46 0.35 -10.06
N ILE A 41 -6.16 0.87 -9.04
CA ILE A 41 -7.53 1.38 -9.19
C ILE A 41 -7.55 2.79 -9.81
N HIS A 42 -6.53 3.58 -9.54
CA HIS A 42 -6.42 4.97 -9.98
C HIS A 42 -5.12 5.23 -10.75
N PRO A 43 -4.93 4.61 -11.94
CA PRO A 43 -3.68 4.71 -12.70
C PRO A 43 -3.37 6.12 -13.24
N HIS A 44 -4.35 7.02 -13.19
CA HIS A 44 -4.25 8.41 -13.62
C HIS A 44 -3.83 9.37 -12.51
N LEU A 45 -3.81 8.92 -11.25
CA LEU A 45 -3.43 9.75 -10.11
C LEU A 45 -1.93 9.65 -9.84
N CYS A 46 -1.32 10.77 -9.44
CA CYS A 46 0.08 10.78 -9.07
C CYS A 46 0.26 10.27 -7.62
N TYR A 47 1.48 9.89 -7.27
CA TYR A 47 1.79 9.35 -5.94
C TYR A 47 1.31 10.25 -4.79
N HIS A 48 1.40 11.58 -4.95
CA HIS A 48 0.98 12.52 -3.93
C HIS A 48 -0.55 12.46 -3.68
N ASP A 49 -1.34 12.26 -4.73
CA ASP A 49 -2.79 12.11 -4.62
C ASP A 49 -3.16 10.79 -3.96
N LEU A 50 -2.46 9.70 -4.32
CA LEU A 50 -2.63 8.39 -3.67
C LEU A 50 -2.30 8.47 -2.16
N LEU A 51 -1.24 9.20 -1.81
CA LEU A 51 -0.84 9.40 -0.41
C LEU A 51 -1.89 10.21 0.36
N LYS A 52 -2.44 11.28 -0.23
CA LYS A 52 -3.57 12.02 0.36
C LYS A 52 -4.76 11.11 0.60
N MET A 53 -5.12 10.28 -0.37
CA MET A 53 -6.22 9.31 -0.21
C MET A 53 -5.97 8.33 0.92
N LEU A 54 -4.74 7.83 1.06
CA LEU A 54 -4.32 6.93 2.13
C LEU A 54 -4.39 7.60 3.51
N LEU A 55 -3.96 8.85 3.64
CA LEU A 55 -4.01 9.61 4.91
C LEU A 55 -5.44 9.96 5.32
N LEU A 56 -6.29 10.34 4.36
CA LEU A 56 -7.69 10.68 4.61
C LEU A 56 -8.54 9.44 4.91
N ASN A 57 -8.23 8.29 4.31
CA ASN A 57 -8.94 7.04 4.54
C ASN A 57 -8.19 6.15 5.53
N LYS A 58 -8.37 6.43 6.83
CA LYS A 58 -7.80 5.64 7.93
C LYS A 58 -8.22 4.15 7.91
N SER A 59 -9.32 3.82 7.22
CA SER A 59 -9.80 2.45 6.99
C SER A 59 -10.04 2.22 5.50
N LEU A 60 -8.98 1.89 4.75
CA LEU A 60 -9.11 1.41 3.38
C LEU A 60 -9.71 0.00 3.40
N LYS A 61 -11.05 -0.09 3.37
CA LYS A 61 -11.72 -1.37 3.13
C LYS A 61 -11.56 -1.74 1.66
N ILE A 62 -10.71 -2.73 1.38
CA ILE A 62 -10.42 -3.24 0.03
C ILE A 62 -11.70 -3.54 -0.75
N GLU A 63 -12.72 -4.10 -0.10
CA GLU A 63 -14.02 -4.39 -0.75
C GLU A 63 -14.71 -3.14 -1.33
N GLY A 64 -14.63 -2.01 -0.63
CA GLY A 64 -15.25 -0.76 -1.09
C GLY A 64 -14.51 -0.16 -2.29
N LEU A 65 -13.20 -0.37 -2.36
CA LEU A 65 -12.35 0.09 -3.45
C LEU A 65 -12.52 -0.77 -4.70
N ILE A 66 -12.57 -2.10 -4.56
CA ILE A 66 -12.85 -3.03 -5.67
C ILE A 66 -14.25 -2.77 -6.25
N LYS A 67 -15.27 -2.53 -5.41
CA LYS A 67 -16.62 -2.20 -5.88
C LYS A 67 -16.68 -0.89 -6.66
N LYS A 68 -15.87 0.11 -6.30
CA LYS A 68 -15.74 1.38 -7.05
C LYS A 68 -14.99 1.18 -8.36
N ALA A 69 -13.94 0.35 -8.37
CA ALA A 69 -13.18 0.02 -9.58
C ALA A 69 -14.04 -0.70 -10.63
N LYS A 70 -14.88 -1.65 -10.21
CA LYS A 70 -15.80 -2.41 -11.09
C LYS A 70 -17.03 -1.63 -11.57
N LYS A 71 -17.30 -0.44 -11.01
CA LYS A 71 -18.45 0.42 -11.38
C LYS A 71 -18.10 1.49 -12.42
N LYS A 72 -16.82 1.61 -12.80
CA LYS A 72 -16.39 2.31 -14.01
C LYS A 72 -16.35 1.32 -15.17
#